data_AF-A0A9E3J213-F1
#
_entry.id   AF-A0A9E3J213-F1
#
_cell.length_a   1.000
_cell.length_b   1.000
_cell.length_c   1.000
_cell.angle_alpha   90.00
_cell.angle_beta   90.00
_cell.angle_gamma   90.00
#
_symmetry.space_group_name_H-M   'P 1'
#
loop_
_entity.id
_entity.type
_entity.pdbx_description
1 polymer ?
#
loop_
_entity_poly.entity_id
_entity_poly.type
_entity_poly.pdbx_seq_one_letter_code
_entity_poly.pdbx_strand_id
1 'polypeptide(L)'
;MSGTSPHSPLHVWWTQLSPAAGAAVMATGIVSIGLQLTGHETLSRIALVIGCTIWPALAADFAVRLPRERARRVADAGAAGALTAVAATSVLGTRFSALGRQTVAEALLALSALLWPVLIVLAVRHGKRRLPGGVFLGCVATEGLAVLGATLAAAESAAWLAHTALVLFWLGLVLYCVALYRFDLRQVLEGPGDQWIAGGALAISALAGSKLIAADSARLYLWNDDDHGVLRAVTV
;
A
#
# COMPACT_ATOMS: atom_id res chain seq x y z
N MET A 1 7.81 -17.88 -43.97
CA MET A 1 8.32 -16.51 -43.69
C MET A 1 7.42 -15.91 -42.63
N SER A 2 7.89 -15.94 -41.38
CA SER A 2 7.15 -15.60 -40.16
C SER A 2 7.13 -14.10 -39.91
N GLY A 3 5.94 -13.51 -39.87
CA GLY A 3 5.71 -12.10 -39.57
C GLY A 3 6.05 -11.78 -38.11
N THR A 4 7.07 -10.94 -37.92
CA THR A 4 7.39 -10.29 -36.65
C THR A 4 6.55 -9.02 -36.53
N SER A 5 5.54 -9.01 -35.65
CA SER A 5 4.83 -7.78 -35.28
C SER A 5 5.77 -6.82 -34.52
N PRO A 6 5.73 -5.51 -34.79
CA PRO A 6 6.59 -4.56 -34.10
C PRO A 6 6.03 -4.27 -32.70
N HIS A 7 6.75 -4.65 -31.65
CA HIS A 7 6.50 -4.14 -30.30
C HIS A 7 6.89 -2.66 -30.28
N SER A 8 5.89 -1.77 -30.27
CA SER A 8 6.12 -0.32 -30.26
C SER A 8 6.85 0.12 -28.97
N PRO A 9 7.96 0.87 -29.06
CA PRO A 9 8.72 1.35 -27.90
C PRO A 9 7.88 2.20 -26.93
N LEU A 10 6.81 2.83 -27.42
CA LEU A 10 5.85 3.58 -26.60
C LEU A 10 5.07 2.68 -25.64
N HIS A 11 4.75 1.45 -26.04
CA HIS A 11 4.07 0.48 -25.20
C HIS A 11 4.97 0.02 -24.04
N VAL A 12 6.27 -0.17 -24.32
CA VAL A 12 7.28 -0.55 -23.31
C VAL A 12 7.49 0.57 -22.30
N TRP A 13 7.62 1.82 -22.77
CA TRP A 13 7.74 3.00 -21.92
C TRP A 13 6.52 3.18 -21.02
N TRP A 14 5.31 2.98 -21.57
CA TRP A 14 4.07 3.02 -20.78
C TRP A 14 3.98 1.88 -19.76
N THR A 15 4.38 0.65 -20.10
CA THR A 15 4.33 -0.50 -19.16
C THR A 15 5.23 -0.34 -17.94
N GLN A 16 6.32 0.42 -18.04
CA GLN A 16 7.17 0.71 -16.87
C GLN A 16 6.71 1.95 -16.08
N LEU A 17 5.90 2.82 -16.69
CA LEU A 17 5.44 4.04 -16.06
C LEU A 17 4.49 3.78 -14.89
N SER A 18 3.70 2.70 -14.94
CA SER A 18 2.63 2.49 -13.95
C SER A 18 3.10 2.07 -12.56
N PRO A 19 4.04 1.10 -12.39
CA PRO A 19 4.58 0.78 -11.07
C PRO A 19 5.47 1.92 -10.55
N ALA A 20 6.17 2.61 -11.44
CA ALA A 20 7.02 3.75 -11.09
C ALA A 20 6.21 4.97 -10.64
N ALA A 21 5.10 5.27 -11.30
CA ALA A 21 4.19 6.35 -10.91
C ALA A 21 3.54 6.06 -9.55
N GLY A 22 3.10 4.82 -9.32
CA GLY A 22 2.58 4.39 -8.01
C GLY A 22 3.62 4.55 -6.91
N ALA A 23 4.84 4.08 -7.14
CA ALA A 23 5.95 4.28 -6.20
C ALA A 23 6.25 5.76 -5.93
N ALA A 24 6.23 6.62 -6.96
CA ALA A 24 6.47 8.05 -6.82
C ALA A 24 5.37 8.76 -6.00
N VAL A 25 4.09 8.45 -6.26
CA VAL A 25 2.96 9.00 -5.47
C VAL A 25 3.05 8.52 -4.01
N MET A 26 3.34 7.24 -3.81
CA MET A 26 3.51 6.67 -2.47
C MET A 26 4.66 7.34 -1.73
N ALA A 27 5.83 7.49 -2.35
CA ALA A 27 7.00 8.12 -1.75
C ALA A 27 6.74 9.59 -1.39
N THR A 28 6.18 10.36 -2.31
CA THR A 28 5.83 11.78 -2.06
C THR A 28 4.76 11.93 -0.97
N GLY A 29 3.78 11.03 -0.93
CA GLY A 29 2.78 10.96 0.14
C GLY A 29 3.38 10.62 1.51
N ILE A 30 4.29 9.63 1.59
CA ILE A 30 4.99 9.28 2.84
C ILE A 30 5.86 10.45 3.31
N VAL A 31 6.61 11.09 2.41
CA VAL A 31 7.41 12.28 2.73
C VAL A 31 6.50 13.41 3.23
N SER A 32 5.34 13.62 2.61
CA SER A 32 4.34 14.59 3.08
C SER A 32 3.90 14.30 4.51
N ILE A 33 3.58 13.05 4.84
CA ILE A 33 3.21 12.64 6.21
C ILE A 33 4.37 12.87 7.17
N GLY A 34 5.60 12.46 6.83
CA GLY A 34 6.78 12.67 7.69
C GLY A 34 7.07 14.15 7.97
N LEU A 35 6.95 15.01 6.94
CA LEU A 35 7.09 16.46 7.09
C LEU A 35 5.99 17.05 7.99
N GLN A 36 4.77 16.55 7.90
CA GLN A 36 3.69 16.96 8.80
C GLN A 36 4.01 16.58 10.25
N LEU A 37 4.45 15.35 10.49
CA LEU A 37 4.76 14.85 11.84
C LEU A 37 5.92 15.61 12.50
N THR A 38 6.81 16.21 11.71
CA THR A 38 7.93 17.04 12.19
C THR A 38 7.60 18.55 12.23
N GLY A 39 6.36 18.95 11.97
CA GLY A 39 5.91 20.35 12.03
C GLY A 39 6.19 21.18 10.77
N HIS A 40 6.77 20.60 9.72
CA HIS A 40 7.08 21.29 8.46
C HIS A 40 5.89 21.32 7.49
N GLU A 41 4.79 21.95 7.90
CA GLU A 41 3.51 21.88 7.18
C GLU A 41 3.58 22.43 5.74
N THR A 42 4.35 23.49 5.47
CA THR A 42 4.49 24.04 4.11
C THR A 42 5.13 23.03 3.15
N LEU A 43 6.24 22.41 3.55
CA LEU A 43 6.92 21.38 2.75
C LEU A 43 6.03 20.14 2.61
N SER A 44 5.32 19.78 3.67
CA SER A 44 4.35 18.68 3.65
C SER A 44 3.29 18.89 2.57
N ARG A 45 2.73 20.10 2.46
CA ARG A 45 1.73 20.44 1.43
C ARG A 45 2.31 20.43 0.03
N ILE A 46 3.54 20.93 -0.16
CA ILE A 46 4.22 20.87 -1.46
C ILE A 46 4.36 19.41 -1.91
N ALA A 47 4.86 18.54 -1.03
CA ALA A 47 4.99 17.12 -1.32
C ALA A 47 3.63 16.46 -1.63
N LEU A 48 2.57 16.84 -0.91
CA LEU A 48 1.21 16.36 -1.17
C LEU A 48 0.71 16.82 -2.55
N VAL A 49 0.90 18.09 -2.91
CA VAL A 49 0.49 18.60 -4.22
C VAL A 49 1.19 17.84 -5.33
N ILE A 50 2.49 17.55 -5.20
CA ILE A 50 3.23 16.72 -6.17
C ILE A 50 2.62 15.32 -6.27
N GLY A 51 2.33 14.67 -5.14
CA GLY A 51 1.67 13.36 -5.15
C GLY A 51 0.29 13.42 -5.84
N CYS A 52 -0.50 14.45 -5.54
CA CYS A 52 -1.82 14.68 -6.11
C CYS A 52 -1.78 15.04 -7.61
N THR A 53 -0.70 15.60 -8.14
CA THR A 53 -0.58 15.86 -9.59
C THR A 53 -0.14 14.63 -10.36
N ILE A 54 0.63 13.73 -9.74
CA ILE A 54 1.06 12.47 -10.36
C ILE A 54 -0.06 11.41 -10.28
N TRP A 55 -0.87 11.42 -9.22
CA TRP A 55 -1.93 10.43 -8.99
C TRP A 55 -2.96 10.32 -10.14
N PRO A 56 -3.43 11.39 -10.81
CA PRO A 56 -4.30 11.28 -11.96
C PRO A 56 -3.69 10.49 -13.12
N ALA A 57 -2.38 10.61 -13.36
CA ALA A 57 -1.70 9.83 -14.40
C ALA A 57 -1.69 8.34 -14.06
N LEU A 58 -1.45 8.01 -12.79
CA LEU A 58 -1.57 6.66 -12.26
C LEU A 58 -3.01 6.12 -12.37
N ALA A 59 -4.01 6.93 -12.02
CA ALA A 59 -5.42 6.56 -12.10
C ALA A 59 -5.87 6.32 -13.54
N ALA A 60 -5.44 7.17 -14.48
CA ALA A 60 -5.73 7.03 -15.91
C ALA A 60 -5.09 5.75 -16.48
N ASP A 61 -3.82 5.49 -16.17
CA ASP A 61 -3.15 4.27 -16.60
C ASP A 61 -3.86 3.02 -16.05
N PHE A 62 -4.20 3.03 -14.77
CA PHE A 62 -4.94 1.94 -14.12
C PHE A 62 -6.32 1.71 -14.77
N ALA A 63 -7.08 2.79 -15.02
CA ALA A 63 -8.40 2.73 -15.65
C ALA A 63 -8.35 2.22 -17.10
N VAL A 64 -7.27 2.49 -17.84
CA VAL A 64 -7.11 2.03 -19.22
C VAL A 64 -6.63 0.57 -19.27
N ARG A 65 -5.76 0.15 -18.34
CA ARG A 65 -5.17 -1.19 -18.32
C ARG A 65 -6.12 -2.25 -17.77
N LEU A 66 -6.80 -1.98 -16.67
CA LEU A 66 -7.65 -2.95 -15.98
C LEU A 66 -8.70 -3.62 -16.91
N PRO A 67 -9.36 -2.90 -17.83
CA PRO A 67 -10.33 -3.49 -18.76
C PRO A 67 -9.67 -4.12 -20.01
N ARG A 68 -8.62 -3.50 -20.55
CA ARG A 68 -7.95 -3.95 -21.80
C ARG A 68 -7.13 -5.23 -21.59
N GLU A 69 -6.47 -5.35 -20.43
CA GLU A 69 -5.56 -6.46 -20.14
C GLU A 69 -6.29 -7.69 -19.58
N ARG A 70 -7.57 -7.54 -19.19
CA ARG A 70 -8.50 -8.64 -18.86
C ARG A 70 -8.64 -9.65 -20.00
N ALA A 71 -8.36 -9.24 -21.24
CA ALA A 71 -8.45 -10.09 -22.41
C ALA A 71 -7.15 -10.82 -22.79
N ARG A 72 -5.95 -10.42 -22.33
CA ARG A 72 -4.72 -10.91 -23.01
C ARG A 72 -3.41 -11.19 -22.26
N ARG A 73 -3.29 -10.98 -20.94
CA ARG A 73 -2.20 -11.49 -20.05
C ARG A 73 -1.78 -10.42 -19.05
N VAL A 74 -2.24 -10.53 -17.80
CA VAL A 74 -1.45 -10.07 -16.65
C VAL A 74 -0.63 -11.26 -16.17
N ALA A 75 0.34 -11.67 -16.99
CA ALA A 75 1.03 -12.95 -16.84
C ALA A 75 2.32 -12.90 -15.99
N ASP A 76 2.75 -11.74 -15.50
CA ASP A 76 3.88 -11.60 -14.57
C ASP A 76 4.01 -10.14 -14.14
N ALA A 77 4.73 -9.87 -13.02
CA ALA A 77 5.25 -8.60 -12.46
C ALA A 77 4.31 -7.36 -12.37
N GLY A 78 3.45 -7.11 -13.35
CA GLY A 78 2.50 -6.01 -13.41
C GLY A 78 1.38 -6.09 -12.38
N ALA A 79 0.96 -7.29 -11.94
CA ALA A 79 -0.02 -7.41 -10.84
C ALA A 79 0.56 -6.92 -9.50
N ALA A 80 1.82 -7.26 -9.22
CA ALA A 80 2.54 -6.74 -8.05
C ALA A 80 2.77 -5.22 -8.19
N GLY A 81 3.18 -4.77 -9.37
CA GLY A 81 3.31 -3.34 -9.67
C GLY A 81 1.99 -2.57 -9.51
N ALA A 82 0.85 -3.15 -9.88
CA ALA A 82 -0.46 -2.51 -9.74
C ALA A 82 -0.89 -2.36 -8.26
N LEU A 83 -0.38 -3.19 -7.35
CA LEU A 83 -0.61 -3.01 -5.91
C LEU A 83 0.06 -1.73 -5.37
N THR A 84 1.07 -1.18 -6.06
CA THR A 84 1.60 0.15 -5.73
C THR A 84 0.55 1.25 -5.91
N ALA A 85 -0.42 1.08 -6.81
CA ALA A 85 -1.50 2.05 -6.99
C ALA A 85 -2.46 2.06 -5.80
N VAL A 86 -2.76 0.87 -5.26
CA VAL A 86 -3.56 0.74 -4.03
C VAL A 86 -2.84 1.39 -2.85
N ALA A 87 -1.55 1.05 -2.66
CA ALA A 87 -0.74 1.62 -1.59
C ALA A 87 -0.60 3.15 -1.72
N ALA A 88 -0.37 3.67 -2.93
CA ALA A 88 -0.30 5.11 -3.18
C ALA A 88 -1.62 5.82 -2.84
N THR A 89 -2.74 5.23 -3.23
CA THR A 89 -4.09 5.78 -2.97
C THR A 89 -4.40 5.79 -1.48
N SER A 90 -4.02 4.73 -0.74
CA SER A 90 -4.21 4.68 0.71
C SER A 90 -3.34 5.69 1.47
N VAL A 91 -2.09 5.91 1.02
CA VAL A 91 -1.20 6.94 1.57
C VAL A 91 -1.78 8.35 1.36
N LEU A 92 -2.25 8.67 0.16
CA LEU A 92 -2.92 9.95 -0.10
C LEU A 92 -4.17 10.11 0.76
N GLY A 93 -5.01 9.08 0.86
CA GLY A 93 -6.19 9.10 1.73
C GLY A 93 -5.82 9.39 3.18
N THR A 94 -4.73 8.79 3.67
CA THR A 94 -4.23 9.01 5.04
C THR A 94 -3.85 10.47 5.23
N ARG A 95 -3.17 11.08 4.25
CA ARG A 95 -2.80 12.50 4.32
C ARG A 95 -4.02 13.42 4.26
N PHE A 96 -5.02 13.11 3.42
CA PHE A 96 -6.28 13.88 3.36
C PHE A 96 -7.08 13.81 4.66
N SER A 97 -7.12 12.63 5.30
CA SER A 97 -7.73 12.46 6.62
C SER A 97 -7.03 13.35 7.66
N ALA A 98 -5.69 13.41 7.62
CA ALA A 98 -4.90 14.27 8.49
C ALA A 98 -5.07 15.79 8.22
N LEU A 99 -5.66 16.17 7.08
CA LEU A 99 -6.08 17.54 6.77
C LEU A 99 -7.55 17.82 7.15
N GLY A 100 -8.23 16.85 7.79
CA GLY A 100 -9.65 16.95 8.14
C GLY A 100 -10.62 16.77 6.96
N ARG A 101 -10.17 16.17 5.85
CA ARG A 101 -10.99 15.91 4.66
C ARG A 101 -11.43 14.44 4.63
N GLN A 102 -12.29 14.07 5.58
CA GLN A 102 -12.68 12.68 5.80
C GLN A 102 -13.43 12.08 4.62
N THR A 103 -14.36 12.82 4.00
CA THR A 103 -15.08 12.36 2.81
C THR A 103 -14.15 11.98 1.64
N VAL A 104 -13.04 12.71 1.46
CA VAL A 104 -12.03 12.39 0.44
C VAL A 104 -11.24 11.15 0.84
N ALA A 105 -10.84 11.06 2.11
CA ALA A 105 -10.13 9.91 2.63
C ALA A 105 -10.95 8.61 2.56
N GLU A 106 -12.24 8.67 2.89
CA GLU A 106 -13.19 7.56 2.75
C GLU A 106 -13.37 7.14 1.30
N ALA A 107 -13.50 8.09 0.37
CA ALA A 107 -13.58 7.77 -1.06
C ALA A 107 -12.32 7.07 -1.56
N LEU A 108 -11.14 7.53 -1.13
CA LEU A 108 -9.85 6.91 -1.46
C LEU A 108 -9.69 5.53 -0.78
N LEU A 109 -10.20 5.36 0.44
CA LEU A 109 -10.25 4.06 1.11
C LEU A 109 -11.16 3.09 0.34
N ALA A 110 -12.37 3.51 0.00
CA ALA A 110 -13.32 2.69 -0.75
C ALA A 110 -12.75 2.28 -2.11
N LEU A 111 -12.13 3.22 -2.83
CA LEU A 111 -11.44 2.92 -4.08
C LEU A 111 -10.33 1.88 -3.88
N SER A 112 -9.48 2.07 -2.87
CA SER A 112 -8.38 1.15 -2.57
C SER A 112 -8.90 -0.24 -2.17
N ALA A 113 -9.93 -0.30 -1.33
CA ALA A 113 -10.55 -1.53 -0.84
C ALA A 113 -11.27 -2.32 -1.95
N LEU A 114 -11.83 -1.65 -2.95
CA LEU A 114 -12.45 -2.29 -4.12
C LEU A 114 -11.42 -2.89 -5.08
N LEU A 115 -10.28 -2.21 -5.26
CA LEU A 115 -9.23 -2.64 -6.20
C LEU A 115 -8.33 -3.73 -5.61
N TRP A 116 -8.06 -3.64 -4.31
CA TRP A 116 -7.16 -4.53 -3.57
C TRP A 116 -7.42 -6.04 -3.75
N PRO A 117 -8.64 -6.58 -3.55
CA PRO A 117 -8.83 -8.04 -3.52
C PRO A 117 -8.61 -8.65 -4.91
N VAL A 118 -9.01 -7.94 -5.97
CA VAL A 118 -8.81 -8.36 -7.35
C VAL A 118 -7.31 -8.45 -7.66
N LEU A 119 -6.55 -7.42 -7.27
CA LEU A 119 -5.12 -7.35 -7.53
C LEU A 119 -4.32 -8.35 -6.70
N ILE A 120 -4.69 -8.57 -5.44
CA ILE A 120 -4.05 -9.59 -4.59
C ILE A 120 -4.27 -10.99 -5.16
N VAL A 121 -5.50 -11.34 -5.54
CA VAL A 121 -5.78 -12.66 -6.11
C VAL A 121 -4.99 -12.85 -7.40
N LEU A 122 -4.89 -11.81 -8.23
CA LEU A 122 -4.13 -11.85 -9.46
C LEU A 122 -2.62 -12.04 -9.19
N ALA A 123 -2.06 -11.30 -8.24
CA ALA A 123 -0.66 -11.38 -7.84
C ALA A 123 -0.30 -12.76 -7.25
N VAL A 124 -1.18 -13.33 -6.41
CA VAL A 124 -0.97 -14.65 -5.80
C VAL A 124 -1.09 -15.78 -6.83
N ARG A 125 -2.08 -15.72 -7.73
CA ARG A 125 -2.31 -16.77 -8.73
C ARG A 125 -1.23 -16.84 -9.81
N HIS A 126 -0.64 -15.70 -10.17
CA HIS A 126 0.36 -15.60 -11.23
C HIS A 126 1.79 -15.46 -10.69
N GLY A 127 1.97 -15.48 -9.37
CA GLY A 127 3.29 -15.45 -8.75
C GLY A 127 4.08 -16.72 -9.04
N LYS A 128 5.26 -16.59 -9.67
CA LYS A 128 6.24 -17.68 -9.80
C LYS A 128 6.72 -18.17 -8.43
N ARG A 129 7.31 -19.37 -8.37
CA ARG A 129 7.76 -20.01 -7.11
C ARG A 129 8.96 -19.34 -6.43
N ARG A 130 9.76 -18.56 -7.16
CA ARG A 130 10.88 -17.74 -6.64
C ARG A 130 10.63 -16.31 -7.10
N LEU A 131 10.31 -15.42 -6.17
CA LEU A 131 9.81 -14.09 -6.53
C LEU A 131 10.86 -13.01 -6.28
N PRO A 132 10.98 -12.04 -7.20
CA PRO A 132 11.60 -10.74 -6.96
C PRO A 132 11.01 -10.05 -5.71
N GLY A 133 11.68 -9.03 -5.18
CA GLY A 133 11.21 -8.21 -4.06
C GLY A 133 9.79 -7.62 -4.21
N GLY A 134 9.24 -7.55 -5.43
CA GLY A 134 7.83 -7.21 -5.68
C GLY A 134 6.80 -8.08 -4.95
N VAL A 135 7.16 -9.28 -4.46
CA VAL A 135 6.26 -10.13 -3.65
C VAL A 135 5.73 -9.44 -2.39
N PHE A 136 6.50 -8.49 -1.83
CA PHE A 136 6.11 -7.75 -0.63
C PHE A 136 5.04 -6.68 -0.89
N LEU A 137 4.77 -6.31 -2.14
CA LEU A 137 3.78 -5.26 -2.47
C LEU A 137 2.34 -5.65 -2.08
N GLY A 138 2.03 -6.95 -1.99
CA GLY A 138 0.76 -7.42 -1.42
C GLY A 138 0.60 -7.07 0.05
N CYS A 139 1.68 -7.23 0.84
CA CYS A 139 1.70 -6.77 2.21
C CYS A 139 1.60 -5.24 2.27
N VAL A 140 2.44 -4.50 1.53
CA VAL A 140 2.43 -3.03 1.53
C VAL A 140 1.05 -2.44 1.23
N ALA A 141 0.35 -2.96 0.21
CA ALA A 141 -0.99 -2.49 -0.13
C ALA A 141 -2.02 -2.80 0.97
N THR A 142 -1.92 -3.96 1.61
CA THR A 142 -2.82 -4.37 2.70
C THR A 142 -2.58 -3.54 3.96
N GLU A 143 -1.31 -3.34 4.32
CA GLU A 143 -0.92 -2.48 5.44
C GLU A 143 -1.30 -1.01 5.20
N GLY A 144 -1.20 -0.54 3.95
CA GLY A 144 -1.68 0.79 3.57
C GLY A 144 -3.18 0.98 3.82
N LEU A 145 -4.00 -0.03 3.52
CA LEU A 145 -5.43 -0.03 3.85
C LEU A 145 -5.65 -0.03 5.37
N ALA A 146 -4.88 -0.82 6.12
CA ALA A 146 -4.95 -0.85 7.58
C ALA A 146 -4.62 0.52 8.19
N VAL A 147 -3.56 1.18 7.72
CA VAL A 147 -3.18 2.55 8.14
C VAL A 147 -4.32 3.54 7.87
N LEU A 148 -4.88 3.55 6.67
CA LEU A 148 -5.96 4.47 6.31
C LEU A 148 -7.23 4.19 7.11
N GLY A 149 -7.62 2.91 7.24
CA GLY A 149 -8.75 2.49 8.05
C GLY A 149 -8.60 2.89 9.52
N ALA A 150 -7.45 2.63 10.14
CA ALA A 150 -7.18 3.03 11.51
C ALA A 150 -7.19 4.56 11.68
N THR A 151 -6.64 5.30 10.71
CA THR A 151 -6.62 6.77 10.74
C THR A 151 -8.04 7.35 10.67
N LEU A 152 -8.88 6.82 9.78
CA LEU A 152 -10.28 7.22 9.68
C LEU A 152 -11.09 6.78 10.91
N ALA A 153 -10.80 5.60 11.47
CA ALA A 153 -11.49 5.12 12.65
C ALA A 153 -11.24 6.02 13.86
N ALA A 154 -10.02 6.52 14.02
CA ALA A 154 -9.68 7.51 15.03
C ALA A 154 -10.38 8.86 14.77
N ALA A 155 -10.47 9.29 13.51
CA ALA A 155 -11.06 10.57 13.15
C ALA A 155 -12.60 10.60 13.33
N GLU A 156 -13.28 9.52 12.94
CA GLU A 156 -14.75 9.41 12.94
C GLU A 156 -15.29 8.63 14.16
N SER A 157 -14.40 8.15 15.05
CA SER A 157 -14.75 7.27 16.18
C SER A 157 -15.53 6.01 15.76
N ALA A 158 -15.22 5.45 14.58
CA ALA A 158 -15.95 4.35 13.98
C ALA A 158 -15.36 2.98 14.36
N ALA A 159 -15.98 2.30 15.35
CA ALA A 159 -15.52 1.01 15.87
C ALA A 159 -15.34 -0.07 14.78
N TRP A 160 -16.30 -0.18 13.86
CA TRP A 160 -16.24 -1.18 12.78
C TRP A 160 -15.01 -1.00 11.87
N LEU A 161 -14.58 0.25 11.66
CA LEU A 161 -13.46 0.57 10.80
C LEU A 161 -12.13 0.21 11.45
N ALA A 162 -12.04 0.35 12.77
CA ALA A 162 -10.88 -0.07 13.53
C ALA A 162 -10.72 -1.60 13.58
N HIS A 163 -11.82 -2.33 13.78
CA HIS A 163 -11.82 -3.80 13.70
C HIS A 163 -11.42 -4.27 12.30
N THR A 164 -11.94 -3.61 11.26
CA THR A 164 -11.58 -3.92 9.87
C THR A 164 -10.10 -3.65 9.62
N ALA A 165 -9.57 -2.53 10.11
CA ALA A 165 -8.15 -2.21 10.02
C ALA A 165 -7.27 -3.21 10.78
N LEU A 166 -7.72 -3.71 11.94
CA LEU A 166 -7.02 -4.75 12.70
C LEU A 166 -6.96 -6.07 11.94
N VAL A 167 -8.06 -6.48 11.30
CA VAL A 167 -8.08 -7.68 10.45
C VAL A 167 -7.13 -7.52 9.27
N LEU A 168 -7.12 -6.35 8.63
CA LEU A 168 -6.21 -6.06 7.52
C LEU A 168 -4.74 -6.03 7.96
N PHE A 169 -4.44 -5.51 9.14
CA PHE A 169 -3.08 -5.53 9.73
C PHE A 169 -2.57 -6.96 9.93
N TRP A 170 -3.37 -7.83 10.57
CA TRP A 170 -2.96 -9.23 10.72
C TRP A 170 -2.81 -9.95 9.38
N LEU A 171 -3.70 -9.67 8.43
CA LEU A 171 -3.59 -10.22 7.08
C LEU A 171 -2.30 -9.72 6.38
N GLY A 172 -1.96 -8.45 6.52
CA GLY A 172 -0.73 -7.85 5.98
C GLY A 172 0.52 -8.50 6.54
N LEU A 173 0.55 -8.78 7.85
CA LEU A 173 1.65 -9.49 8.51
C LEU A 173 1.77 -10.95 8.04
N VAL A 174 0.66 -11.67 7.90
CA VAL A 174 0.65 -13.02 7.32
C VAL A 174 1.18 -13.00 5.89
N LEU A 175 0.74 -12.04 5.07
CA LEU A 175 1.25 -11.86 3.70
C LEU A 175 2.75 -11.55 3.70
N TYR A 176 3.25 -10.77 4.67
CA TYR A 176 4.68 -10.51 4.84
C TYR A 176 5.46 -11.80 5.12
N CYS A 177 5.00 -12.62 6.07
CA CYS A 177 5.65 -13.90 6.38
C CYS A 177 5.65 -14.86 5.18
N VAL A 178 4.53 -14.94 4.45
CA VAL A 178 4.43 -15.76 3.23
C VAL A 178 5.35 -15.22 2.14
N ALA A 179 5.43 -13.91 1.97
CA ALA A 179 6.32 -13.26 1.03
C ALA A 179 7.79 -13.54 1.37
N LEU A 180 8.16 -13.41 2.65
CA LEU A 180 9.50 -13.70 3.15
C LEU A 180 9.90 -15.16 2.95
N TYR A 181 8.98 -16.10 3.20
CA TYR A 181 9.23 -17.53 2.97
C TYR A 181 9.46 -17.86 1.48
N ARG A 182 8.81 -17.14 0.57
CA ARG A 182 8.97 -17.30 -0.88
C ARG A 182 10.09 -16.46 -1.49
N PHE A 183 10.67 -15.55 -0.71
CA PHE A 183 11.73 -14.66 -1.17
C PHE A 183 13.05 -15.41 -1.30
N ASP A 184 13.72 -15.24 -2.45
CA ASP A 184 15.01 -15.87 -2.68
C ASP A 184 16.13 -14.97 -2.16
N LEU A 185 16.72 -15.33 -1.01
CA LEU A 185 17.79 -14.56 -0.36
C LEU A 185 19.01 -14.30 -1.27
N ARG A 186 19.21 -15.11 -2.32
CA ARG A 186 20.26 -14.87 -3.32
C ARG A 186 20.07 -13.53 -4.06
N GLN A 187 18.83 -13.05 -4.17
CA GLN A 187 18.53 -11.75 -4.77
C GLN A 187 19.07 -10.57 -3.97
N VAL A 188 19.39 -10.75 -2.67
CA VAL A 188 20.07 -9.69 -1.91
C VAL A 188 21.48 -9.42 -2.47
N LEU A 189 22.12 -10.45 -3.02
CA LEU A 189 23.47 -10.38 -3.59
C LEU A 189 23.46 -10.14 -5.10
N GLU A 190 22.54 -10.80 -5.83
CA GLU A 190 22.55 -10.86 -7.29
C GLU A 190 21.35 -10.15 -7.94
N GLY A 191 20.39 -9.69 -7.14
CA GLY A 191 19.10 -9.18 -7.61
C GLY A 191 19.15 -7.73 -8.10
N PRO A 192 18.07 -7.27 -8.75
CA PRO A 192 17.98 -5.95 -9.37
C PRO A 192 17.83 -4.79 -8.36
N GLY A 193 17.93 -5.06 -7.06
CA GLY A 193 17.81 -4.07 -6.00
C GLY A 193 16.43 -3.99 -5.35
N ASP A 194 15.41 -4.72 -5.84
CA ASP A 194 14.03 -4.64 -5.34
C ASP A 194 13.81 -5.28 -3.95
N GLN A 195 14.84 -5.90 -3.37
CA GLN A 195 14.83 -6.42 -2.00
C GLN A 195 14.55 -5.35 -0.94
N TRP A 196 14.78 -4.06 -1.22
CA TRP A 196 14.50 -2.97 -0.28
C TRP A 196 13.00 -2.90 0.11
N ILE A 197 12.11 -3.39 -0.76
CA ILE A 197 10.66 -3.41 -0.53
C ILE A 197 10.33 -4.25 0.72
N ALA A 198 11.13 -5.27 1.05
CA ALA A 198 10.96 -6.04 2.29
C ALA A 198 11.11 -5.16 3.55
N GLY A 199 12.07 -4.23 3.54
CA GLY A 199 12.23 -3.25 4.62
C GLY A 199 11.08 -2.25 4.66
N GLY A 200 10.64 -1.78 3.49
CA GLY A 200 9.49 -0.88 3.38
C GLY A 200 8.18 -1.50 3.90
N ALA A 201 7.95 -2.78 3.59
CA ALA A 201 6.80 -3.54 4.05
C ALA A 201 6.78 -3.73 5.58
N LEU A 202 7.94 -3.98 6.18
CA LEU A 202 8.07 -4.04 7.64
C LEU A 202 7.80 -2.66 8.29
N ALA A 203 8.33 -1.58 7.70
CA ALA A 203 8.13 -0.22 8.21
C ALA A 203 6.66 0.23 8.16
N ILE A 204 5.94 -0.08 7.07
CA ILE A 204 4.50 0.24 7.00
C ILE A 204 3.67 -0.65 7.93
N SER A 205 4.06 -1.90 8.18
CA SER A 205 3.42 -2.76 9.18
C SER A 205 3.56 -2.15 10.58
N ALA A 206 4.76 -1.67 10.94
CA ALA A 206 4.97 -0.96 12.20
C ALA A 206 4.14 0.33 12.29
N LEU A 207 4.04 1.08 11.19
CA LEU A 207 3.17 2.26 11.11
C LEU A 207 1.68 1.89 11.31
N ALA A 208 1.20 0.82 10.67
CA ALA A 208 -0.17 0.32 10.82
C ALA A 208 -0.48 -0.03 12.28
N GLY A 209 0.41 -0.79 12.93
CA GLY A 209 0.32 -1.10 14.36
C GLY A 209 0.27 0.17 15.22
N SER A 210 1.14 1.15 14.95
CA SER A 210 1.14 2.42 15.69
C SER A 210 -0.19 3.19 15.54
N LYS A 211 -0.80 3.15 14.34
CA LYS A 211 -2.08 3.82 14.06
C LYS A 211 -3.25 3.10 14.71
N LEU A 212 -3.23 1.77 14.76
CA LEU A 212 -4.23 0.97 15.47
C LEU A 212 -4.19 1.22 16.98
N ILE A 213 -2.98 1.28 17.57
CA ILE A 213 -2.81 1.63 18.99
C ILE A 213 -3.28 3.06 19.25
N ALA A 214 -2.96 4.01 18.37
CA ALA A 214 -3.41 5.39 18.52
C ALA A 214 -4.92 5.58 18.29
N ALA A 215 -5.55 4.71 17.51
CA ALA A 215 -7.00 4.67 17.31
C ALA A 215 -7.73 3.99 18.47
N ASP A 216 -7.01 3.25 19.32
CA ASP A 216 -7.59 2.62 20.49
C ASP A 216 -8.10 3.68 21.46
N SER A 217 -9.36 3.51 21.85
CA SER A 217 -10.00 4.31 22.89
C SER A 217 -11.12 3.48 23.49
N ALA A 218 -11.56 3.84 24.70
CA ALA A 218 -12.60 3.13 25.45
C ALA A 218 -13.93 2.90 24.66
N ARG A 219 -14.15 3.61 23.54
CA ARG A 219 -15.29 3.43 22.64
C ARG A 219 -15.06 2.46 21.48
N LEU A 220 -13.81 2.21 21.10
CA LEU A 220 -13.46 1.36 19.96
C LEU A 220 -13.15 -0.09 20.36
N TYR A 221 -12.86 -0.34 21.65
CA TYR A 221 -12.68 -1.67 22.25
C TYR A 221 -11.84 -2.63 21.39
N LEU A 222 -10.67 -2.16 20.95
CA LEU A 222 -9.78 -2.93 20.09
C LEU A 222 -8.93 -3.92 20.89
N TRP A 223 -8.60 -3.58 22.13
CA TRP A 223 -7.75 -4.35 23.03
C TRP A 223 -8.54 -4.66 24.30
N ASN A 224 -8.41 -5.88 24.82
CA ASN A 224 -9.00 -6.21 26.10
C ASN A 224 -8.18 -5.51 27.21
N ASP A 225 -8.80 -5.18 28.35
CA ASP A 225 -8.11 -4.48 29.47
C ASP A 225 -6.86 -5.24 29.96
N ASP A 226 -6.78 -6.55 29.70
CA ASP A 226 -5.64 -7.41 30.03
C ASP A 226 -4.34 -7.06 29.28
N ASP A 227 -4.42 -6.58 28.03
CA ASP A 227 -3.24 -6.36 27.17
C ASP A 227 -2.41 -5.15 27.63
N HIS A 228 -3.08 -4.09 28.11
CA HIS A 228 -2.44 -2.93 28.73
C HIS A 228 -1.79 -3.30 30.08
N GLY A 229 -2.35 -4.30 30.78
CA GLY A 229 -1.77 -4.87 32.01
C GLY A 229 -0.46 -5.60 31.76
N VAL A 230 -0.39 -6.40 30.69
CA VAL A 230 0.82 -7.14 30.29
C VAL A 230 1.93 -6.16 29.89
N LEU A 231 1.64 -5.15 29.06
CA LEU A 231 2.64 -4.14 28.66
C LEU A 231 3.22 -3.37 29.85
N ARG A 232 2.42 -3.01 30.85
CA ARG A 232 2.92 -2.42 32.11
C ARG A 232 3.76 -3.40 32.93
N ALA A 233 3.36 -4.66 33.00
CA ALA A 233 4.06 -5.65 33.82
C ALA A 233 5.44 -6.04 33.27
N VAL A 234 5.66 -5.92 31.94
CA VAL A 234 6.94 -6.28 31.32
C VAL A 234 7.91 -5.08 31.23
N THR A 235 7.43 -3.85 31.44
CA THR A 235 8.23 -2.61 31.32
C THR A 235 8.58 -1.94 32.66
N VAL A 236 8.12 -2.50 33.78
CA VAL A 236 8.46 -2.12 35.16
C VAL A 236 9.28 -3.24 35.80
#